data_AF-A0A2H6NFY0-F1
#
_entry.id   AF-A0A2H6NFY0-F1
#
_cell.length_a   1.000
_cell.length_b   1.000
_cell.length_c   1.000
_cell.angle_alpha   90.00
_cell.angle_beta   90.00
_cell.angle_gamma   90.00
#
_symmetry.space_group_name_H-M   'P 1'
#
loop_
_entity.id
_entity.type
_entity.pdbx_description
1 polymer ?
#
loop_
_entity_poly.entity_id
_entity_poly.type
_entity_poly.pdbx_seq_one_letter_code
_entity_poly.pdbx_strand_id
1 'polypeptide(L)'
;VGASDGIIRVFTESLERTASQEEISAFENELSQATIDSKTGDLGDINADELPGREHLDEPGTRDGQTRLIKDHGKVEAYQWSSSEDKWIKIGDVVGSSRATQQTSGKVLFEGKEYDYVFTIDVNEGGPSYKLPYSISDDPWLTAFNFLQKNDLNPMFLDQVAKFIIDNTKGQTLGRAEADFSDPLTGSGRYVPGSSSESNEGLATDPFTGTGRYVPGVTSDLSTPQSGTHPVPGPKPVVANTENIYFPKKEAVTFDQANPSLILGKMKQLNGDVPEEQQLTEDDLDVLEKMLSIMCSVTMEIPTREQLKTLWKAINWPNDFVFPALDILRLAIRHPSVNESFCGEKDGLQFCSHLIKFLNPGGKQANQMLALRILCNCFIHPVG
;
A
#
# COMPACT_ATOMS: atom_id res chain seq x y z
N VAL A 1 -9.50 -19.82 5.45
CA VAL A 1 -8.43 -18.92 4.95
C VAL A 1 -7.68 -19.66 3.85
N GLY A 2 -7.43 -19.02 2.71
CA GLY A 2 -6.57 -19.59 1.66
C GLY A 2 -5.12 -19.19 1.92
N ALA A 3 -4.22 -20.16 1.99
CA ALA A 3 -2.79 -19.93 2.20
C ALA A 3 -2.00 -20.12 0.88
N SER A 4 -0.76 -19.63 0.85
CA SER A 4 0.14 -19.71 -0.32
C SER A 4 0.58 -21.14 -0.67
N ASP A 5 0.26 -22.12 0.17
CA ASP A 5 0.50 -23.55 -0.03
C ASP A 5 -0.58 -24.23 -0.89
N GLY A 6 -1.60 -23.49 -1.34
CA GLY A 6 -2.69 -24.03 -2.15
C GLY A 6 -3.70 -24.87 -1.37
N ILE A 7 -3.66 -24.83 -0.03
CA ILE A 7 -4.57 -25.56 0.85
C ILE A 7 -5.62 -24.61 1.44
N ILE A 8 -6.89 -25.02 1.40
CA ILE A 8 -7.99 -24.30 2.05
C ILE A 8 -8.17 -24.87 3.45
N ARG A 9 -7.94 -24.04 4.47
CA ARG A 9 -8.17 -24.41 5.87
C ARG A 9 -9.46 -23.76 6.41
N VAL A 10 -10.28 -24.55 7.09
CA VAL A 10 -11.55 -24.14 7.70
C VAL A 10 -11.41 -24.19 9.22
N PHE A 11 -11.61 -23.05 9.89
CA PHE A 11 -11.54 -22.94 11.35
C PHE A 11 -12.96 -22.86 11.92
N THR A 12 -13.20 -23.49 13.07
CA THR A 12 -14.53 -23.52 13.69
C THR A 12 -14.44 -23.39 15.21
N GLU A 13 -15.41 -22.70 15.80
CA GLU A 13 -15.59 -22.59 17.26
C GLU A 13 -16.52 -23.70 17.81
N SER A 14 -17.09 -24.56 16.94
CA SER A 14 -17.99 -25.64 17.36
C SER A 14 -17.22 -26.92 17.65
N LEU A 15 -17.37 -27.44 18.87
CA LEU A 15 -16.77 -28.71 19.32
C LEU A 15 -17.17 -29.89 18.42
N GLU A 16 -18.39 -29.88 17.86
CA GLU A 16 -18.89 -30.97 17.00
C GLU A 16 -18.24 -31.01 15.61
N ARG A 17 -17.60 -29.91 15.19
CA ARG A 17 -16.93 -29.77 13.88
C ARG A 17 -15.42 -29.63 14.02
N THR A 18 -14.90 -29.78 15.23
CA THR A 18 -13.47 -29.70 15.51
C THR A 18 -12.77 -30.93 14.92
N ALA A 19 -11.63 -30.70 14.27
CA ALA A 19 -10.81 -31.76 13.72
C ALA A 19 -10.27 -32.70 14.82
N SER A 20 -9.77 -33.87 14.44
CA SER A 20 -9.15 -34.79 15.39
C SER A 20 -7.89 -34.18 16.04
N GLN A 21 -7.52 -34.65 17.23
CA GLN A 21 -6.36 -34.12 17.96
C GLN A 21 -5.05 -34.31 17.16
N GLU A 22 -4.98 -35.38 16.38
CA GLU A 22 -3.88 -35.69 15.48
C GLU A 22 -3.76 -34.66 14.35
N GLU A 23 -4.87 -34.25 13.74
CA GLU A 23 -4.91 -33.25 12.67
C GLU A 23 -4.55 -31.85 13.18
N ILE A 24 -5.01 -31.50 14.38
CA ILE A 24 -4.66 -30.22 15.03
C ILE A 24 -3.16 -30.19 15.33
N SER A 25 -2.61 -31.26 15.92
CA SER A 25 -1.18 -31.35 16.21
C SER A 25 -0.32 -31.37 14.93
N ALA A 26 -0.78 -32.03 13.88
CA ALA A 26 -0.10 -32.01 12.58
C ALA A 26 -0.06 -30.59 12.00
N PHE A 27 -1.16 -29.84 12.09
CA PHE A 27 -1.23 -28.45 11.64
C PHE A 27 -0.33 -27.53 12.47
N GLU A 28 -0.31 -27.66 13.80
CA GLU A 28 0.59 -26.89 14.66
C GLU A 28 2.07 -27.16 14.35
N ASN A 29 2.42 -28.44 14.11
CA ASN A 29 3.78 -28.82 13.73
C ASN A 29 4.15 -28.24 12.36
N GLU A 30 3.25 -28.29 11.38
CA GLU A 30 3.43 -27.69 10.05
C GLU A 30 3.65 -26.17 10.17
N LEU A 31 2.83 -25.49 10.97
CA LEU A 31 2.94 -24.05 11.23
C LEU A 31 4.29 -23.71 11.89
N SER A 32 4.72 -24.50 12.87
CA SER A 32 5.99 -24.27 13.58
C SER A 32 7.23 -24.43 12.69
N GLN A 33 7.14 -25.24 11.63
CA GLN A 33 8.21 -25.48 10.66
C GLN A 33 8.16 -24.53 9.46
N ALA A 34 7.06 -23.79 9.29
CA ALA A 34 6.93 -22.82 8.22
C ALA A 34 8.01 -21.74 8.36
N THR A 35 8.75 -21.50 7.28
CA THR A 35 9.73 -20.42 7.21
C THR A 35 9.03 -19.15 6.74
N ILE A 36 9.04 -18.11 7.56
CA ILE A 36 8.49 -16.81 7.19
C ILE A 36 9.63 -15.98 6.60
N ASP A 37 9.51 -15.60 5.33
CA ASP A 37 10.44 -14.66 4.70
C ASP A 37 10.21 -13.28 5.32
N SER A 38 11.29 -12.67 5.85
CA SER A 38 11.25 -11.36 6.49
C SER A 38 10.73 -10.26 5.56
N LYS A 39 10.69 -10.49 4.24
CA LYS A 39 10.19 -9.53 3.23
C LYS A 39 8.69 -9.64 2.94
N THR A 40 7.98 -10.58 3.54
CA THR A 40 6.56 -10.78 3.26
C THR A 40 5.68 -9.81 4.06
N GLY A 41 5.25 -8.74 3.40
CA GLY A 41 3.89 -8.19 3.52
C GLY A 41 3.51 -7.30 4.70
N ASP A 42 4.22 -7.26 5.82
CA ASP A 42 3.92 -6.29 6.91
C ASP A 42 5.04 -6.11 7.96
N LEU A 43 6.17 -6.81 7.80
CA LEU A 43 7.20 -6.93 8.86
C LEU A 43 8.45 -6.07 8.67
N GLY A 44 8.59 -5.35 7.55
CA GLY A 44 9.71 -4.44 7.30
C GLY A 44 11.09 -5.11 7.33
N ASP A 45 12.15 -4.31 7.30
CA ASP A 45 13.52 -4.80 7.45
C ASP A 45 13.76 -5.11 8.95
N ILE A 46 13.67 -6.38 9.32
CA ILE A 46 13.74 -6.81 10.73
C ILE A 46 15.19 -6.72 11.20
N ASN A 47 15.49 -5.75 12.06
CA ASN A 47 16.77 -5.70 12.74
C ASN A 47 16.82 -6.77 13.84
N ALA A 48 17.44 -7.91 13.54
CA ALA A 48 17.55 -9.05 14.43
C ALA A 48 18.27 -8.75 15.77
N ASP A 49 18.93 -7.59 15.90
CA ASP A 49 19.63 -7.18 17.12
C ASP A 49 18.78 -6.37 18.10
N GLU A 50 17.60 -5.87 17.68
CA GLU A 50 16.66 -5.14 18.55
C GLU A 50 15.50 -6.03 19.04
N LEU A 51 15.48 -7.32 18.68
CA LEU A 51 14.38 -8.21 19.03
C LEU A 51 14.42 -8.68 20.50
N PRO A 52 13.27 -8.71 21.18
CA PRO A 52 13.17 -9.19 22.55
C PRO A 52 13.53 -10.69 22.67
N GLY A 53 14.02 -11.08 23.84
CA GLY A 53 14.29 -12.49 24.17
C GLY A 53 13.02 -13.24 24.59
N ARG A 54 13.18 -14.53 24.86
CA ARG A 54 12.09 -15.47 25.17
C ARG A 54 11.28 -15.11 26.40
N GLU A 55 11.85 -14.32 27.32
CA GLU A 55 11.17 -13.75 28.48
C GLU A 55 9.94 -12.92 28.12
N HIS A 56 9.83 -12.44 26.87
CA HIS A 56 8.65 -11.72 26.41
C HIS A 56 7.47 -12.63 26.03
N LEU A 57 7.59 -13.97 26.10
CA LEU A 57 6.42 -14.86 25.99
C LEU A 57 5.64 -14.98 27.29
N ASP A 58 6.23 -14.56 28.41
CA ASP A 58 5.57 -14.61 29.72
C ASP A 58 4.53 -13.48 29.88
N GLU A 59 4.59 -12.46 29.02
CA GLU A 59 3.59 -11.41 28.95
C GLU A 59 2.40 -11.84 28.07
N PRO A 60 1.16 -11.83 28.59
CA PRO A 60 0.00 -12.18 27.79
C PRO A 60 -0.20 -11.19 26.65
N GLY A 61 -0.66 -11.69 25.51
CA GLY A 61 -1.02 -10.85 24.37
C GLY A 61 -2.23 -9.98 24.66
N THR A 62 -2.29 -8.84 23.98
CA THR A 62 -3.38 -7.85 24.13
C THR A 62 -4.55 -8.10 23.19
N ARG A 63 -4.35 -8.88 22.11
CA ARG A 63 -5.37 -9.18 21.12
C ARG A 63 -5.12 -10.52 20.45
N ASP A 64 -6.20 -11.25 20.17
CA ASP A 64 -6.14 -12.47 19.38
C ASP A 64 -5.48 -12.24 18.02
N GLY A 65 -4.56 -13.13 17.65
CA GLY A 65 -3.78 -13.02 16.42
C GLY A 65 -2.62 -12.01 16.48
N GLN A 66 -2.31 -11.41 17.64
CA GLN A 66 -1.14 -10.54 17.79
C GLN A 66 0.15 -11.32 17.49
N THR A 67 1.00 -10.82 16.60
CA THR A 67 2.28 -11.45 16.26
C THR A 67 3.43 -10.81 17.05
N ARG A 68 4.37 -11.63 17.53
CA ARG A 68 5.58 -11.20 18.25
C ARG A 68 6.77 -11.97 17.71
N LEU A 69 7.87 -11.26 17.46
CA LEU A 69 9.13 -11.84 17.03
C LEU A 69 10.07 -11.94 18.23
N ILE A 70 10.72 -13.09 18.37
CA ILE A 70 11.60 -13.37 19.50
C ILE A 70 12.92 -13.91 18.99
N LYS A 71 14.03 -13.45 19.58
CA LYS A 71 15.35 -14.01 19.32
C LYS A 71 15.65 -15.06 20.39
N ASP A 72 15.60 -16.34 20.02
CA ASP A 72 16.02 -17.44 20.89
C ASP A 72 17.25 -18.14 20.30
N HIS A 73 18.32 -18.26 21.09
CA HIS A 73 19.57 -18.93 20.71
C HIS A 73 20.14 -18.58 19.31
N GLY A 74 19.98 -17.33 18.86
CA GLY A 74 20.50 -16.84 17.57
C GLY A 74 19.59 -17.09 16.37
N LYS A 75 18.39 -17.61 16.58
CA LYS A 75 17.32 -17.69 15.59
C LYS A 75 16.21 -16.71 15.93
N VAL A 76 15.58 -16.14 14.90
CA VAL A 76 14.37 -15.35 15.06
C VAL A 76 13.18 -16.27 14.88
N GLU A 77 12.32 -16.35 15.87
CA GLU A 77 11.10 -17.15 15.87
C GLU A 77 9.89 -16.21 15.93
N ALA A 78 8.84 -16.54 15.18
CA ALA A 78 7.59 -15.81 15.19
C ALA A 78 6.56 -16.55 16.04
N TYR A 79 5.86 -15.80 16.88
CA TYR A 79 4.80 -16.28 17.77
C TYR A 79 3.52 -15.48 17.53
N GLN A 80 2.36 -16.13 17.66
CA GLN A 80 1.04 -15.52 17.58
C GLN A 80 0.26 -15.77 18.88
N TRP A 81 -0.38 -14.73 19.42
CA TRP A 81 -1.21 -14.84 20.60
C TRP A 81 -2.55 -15.52 20.27
N SER A 82 -2.88 -16.56 21.02
CA SER A 82 -4.19 -17.20 21.01
C SER A 82 -4.97 -16.84 22.28
N SER A 83 -6.05 -16.08 22.12
CA SER A 83 -6.92 -15.68 23.24
C SER A 83 -7.80 -16.83 23.73
N SER A 84 -8.02 -17.86 22.91
CA SER A 84 -8.77 -19.05 23.32
C SER A 84 -7.95 -19.97 24.23
N GLU A 85 -6.62 -19.93 24.11
CA GLU A 85 -5.71 -20.81 24.86
C GLU A 85 -4.82 -20.07 25.86
N ASP A 86 -4.96 -18.74 25.93
CA ASP A 86 -4.17 -17.84 26.80
C ASP A 86 -2.66 -18.07 26.69
N LYS A 87 -2.19 -18.34 25.46
CA LYS A 87 -0.80 -18.71 25.19
C LYS A 87 -0.31 -18.17 23.84
N TRP A 88 0.99 -17.96 23.76
CA TRP A 88 1.69 -17.71 22.50
C TRP A 88 1.95 -19.02 21.75
N ILE A 89 1.46 -19.10 20.52
CA ILE A 89 1.65 -20.24 19.61
C ILE A 89 2.79 -19.91 18.65
N LYS A 90 3.78 -20.80 18.52
CA LYS A 90 4.88 -20.61 17.55
C LYS A 90 4.33 -20.81 16.14
N ILE A 91 4.52 -19.81 15.29
CA ILE A 91 4.02 -19.79 13.90
C ILE A 91 5.11 -19.89 12.83
N GLY A 92 6.39 -19.96 13.23
CA GLY A 92 7.49 -20.24 12.29
C GLY A 92 8.86 -19.72 12.72
N ASP A 93 9.89 -20.12 11.97
CA ASP A 93 11.24 -19.56 12.04
C ASP A 93 11.35 -18.43 10.98
N VAL A 94 11.81 -17.25 11.38
CA VAL A 94 12.07 -16.13 10.48
C VAL A 94 13.53 -16.19 10.03
N VAL A 95 13.74 -16.62 8.79
CA VAL A 95 15.07 -16.62 8.18
C VAL A 95 15.27 -15.27 7.52
N GLY A 96 15.87 -14.33 8.25
CA GLY A 96 16.37 -13.10 7.64
C GLY A 96 17.35 -13.47 6.52
N SER A 97 17.24 -12.82 5.37
CA SER A 97 18.12 -13.02 4.21
C SER A 97 19.56 -12.58 4.52
N SER A 98 20.22 -13.30 5.41
CA SER A 98 21.63 -13.15 5.75
C SER A 98 22.43 -13.98 4.75
N ARG A 99 22.45 -13.53 3.49
CA ARG A 99 23.51 -13.97 2.59
C ARG A 99 24.77 -13.19 2.96
N ALA A 100 25.56 -13.84 3.80
CA ALA A 100 26.84 -13.44 4.34
C ALA A 100 27.70 -12.56 3.41
N THR A 101 28.24 -11.46 3.94
CA THR A 101 29.69 -11.41 4.26
C THR A 101 30.02 -10.20 5.14
N GLN A 102 30.75 -10.51 6.23
CA GLN A 102 31.63 -9.66 7.03
C GLN A 102 30.99 -8.72 8.08
N GLN A 103 31.15 -9.18 9.34
CA GLN A 103 31.51 -8.34 10.48
C GLN A 103 32.43 -7.18 10.03
N THR A 104 31.90 -5.97 9.96
CA THR A 104 32.46 -4.72 10.49
C THR A 104 31.58 -3.53 10.10
N SER A 105 31.17 -2.76 11.11
CA SER A 105 30.76 -1.34 10.99
C SER A 105 29.51 -0.97 10.20
N GLY A 106 28.50 -1.83 9.97
CA GLY A 106 27.19 -1.36 9.48
C GLY A 106 27.22 -0.51 8.19
N LYS A 107 28.33 -0.53 7.46
CA LYS A 107 28.59 0.20 6.23
C LYS A 107 28.54 -0.79 5.08
N VAL A 108 27.87 -0.41 4.00
CA VAL A 108 27.69 -1.21 2.80
C VAL A 108 28.76 -0.82 1.78
N LEU A 109 29.51 -1.80 1.28
CA LEU A 109 30.50 -1.60 0.23
C LEU A 109 29.81 -1.52 -1.15
N PHE A 110 29.98 -0.40 -1.86
CA PHE A 110 29.43 -0.19 -3.20
C PHE A 110 30.47 0.49 -4.10
N GLU A 111 30.73 -0.08 -5.29
CA GLU A 111 31.73 0.42 -6.26
C GLU A 111 33.14 0.69 -5.67
N GLY A 112 33.55 -0.08 -4.66
CA GLY A 112 34.87 0.05 -4.02
C GLY A 112 34.96 1.17 -2.97
N LYS A 113 33.83 1.76 -2.56
CA LYS A 113 33.73 2.71 -1.45
C LYS A 113 32.69 2.24 -0.43
N GLU A 114 32.92 2.57 0.84
CA GLU A 114 32.02 2.22 1.94
C GLU A 114 31.03 3.35 2.19
N TYR A 115 29.75 3.00 2.28
CA TYR A 115 28.63 3.93 2.50
C TYR A 115 27.82 3.51 3.71
N ASP A 116 27.17 4.47 4.39
CA ASP A 116 26.31 4.14 5.54
C ASP A 116 24.99 3.51 5.07
N TYR A 117 24.49 3.93 3.91
CA TYR A 117 23.28 3.41 3.29
C TYR A 117 23.47 3.19 1.79
N VAL A 118 22.87 2.13 1.25
CA VAL A 118 22.75 1.94 -0.20
C VAL A 118 21.30 1.61 -0.51
N PHE A 119 20.55 2.63 -0.93
CA PHE A 119 19.15 2.48 -1.26
C PHE A 119 18.98 1.88 -2.64
N THR A 120 17.98 1.01 -2.81
CA THR A 120 17.55 0.55 -4.12
C THR A 120 16.35 1.39 -4.54
N ILE A 121 16.48 2.14 -5.62
CA ILE A 121 15.47 3.06 -6.12
C ILE A 121 14.93 2.50 -7.43
N ASP A 122 13.67 2.11 -7.40
CA ASP A 122 12.91 1.72 -8.57
C ASP A 122 12.24 2.97 -9.14
N VAL A 123 12.75 3.46 -10.27
CA VAL A 123 12.22 4.67 -10.92
C VAL A 123 10.88 4.36 -11.60
N ASN A 124 10.64 3.10 -11.97
CA ASN A 124 9.39 2.61 -12.57
C ASN A 124 9.12 1.17 -12.11
N GLU A 125 7.85 0.82 -11.88
CA GLU A 125 7.43 -0.54 -11.54
C GLU A 125 7.71 -1.48 -12.73
N GLY A 126 8.74 -2.31 -12.61
CA GLY A 126 9.24 -3.21 -13.67
C GLY A 126 10.41 -2.68 -14.51
N GLY A 127 10.95 -1.50 -14.19
CA GLY A 127 12.17 -0.95 -14.80
C GLY A 127 13.47 -1.42 -14.11
N PRO A 128 14.65 -1.01 -14.60
CA PRO A 128 15.91 -1.29 -13.92
C PRO A 128 15.96 -0.59 -12.55
N SER A 129 16.26 -1.34 -11.51
CA SER A 129 16.52 -0.81 -10.17
C SER A 129 17.89 -0.15 -10.11
N TYR A 130 17.96 1.07 -9.57
CA TYR A 130 19.20 1.81 -9.43
C TYR A 130 19.65 1.85 -7.97
N LYS A 131 20.97 1.77 -7.74
CA LYS A 131 21.53 1.84 -6.40
C LYS A 131 21.99 3.27 -6.09
N LEU A 132 21.44 3.85 -5.03
CA LEU A 132 21.81 5.15 -4.50
C LEU A 132 22.66 4.95 -3.24
N PRO A 133 24.00 5.04 -3.33
CA PRO A 133 24.86 5.07 -2.17
C PRO A 133 24.78 6.43 -1.45
N TYR A 134 24.65 6.41 -0.13
CA TYR A 134 24.56 7.61 0.71
C TYR A 134 25.36 7.43 2.01
N SER A 135 26.14 8.43 2.39
CA SER A 135 26.79 8.50 3.70
C SER A 135 26.12 9.58 4.53
N ILE A 136 26.04 9.39 5.85
CA ILE A 136 25.45 10.34 6.78
C ILE A 136 26.17 11.71 6.75
N SER A 137 27.46 11.72 6.36
CA SER A 137 28.26 12.93 6.19
C SER A 137 27.93 13.73 4.92
N ASP A 138 27.18 13.15 3.97
CA ASP A 138 26.95 13.74 2.66
C ASP A 138 25.63 14.53 2.60
N ASP A 139 25.58 15.57 1.76
CA ASP A 139 24.36 16.35 1.57
C ASP A 139 23.31 15.54 0.76
N PRO A 140 22.06 15.42 1.27
CA PRO A 140 21.01 14.64 0.59
C PRO A 140 20.65 15.18 -0.80
N TRP A 141 20.66 16.49 -1.01
CA TRP A 141 20.29 17.11 -2.29
C TRP A 141 21.38 16.93 -3.33
N LEU A 142 22.63 17.12 -2.94
CA LEU A 142 23.77 16.90 -3.82
C LEU A 142 23.90 15.42 -4.19
N THR A 143 23.64 14.50 -3.25
CA THR A 143 23.67 13.06 -3.52
C THR A 143 22.55 12.66 -4.49
N ALA A 144 21.33 13.18 -4.29
CA ALA A 144 20.21 12.97 -5.21
C ALA A 144 20.50 13.53 -6.61
N PHE A 145 21.10 14.72 -6.72
CA PHE A 145 21.48 15.32 -8.00
C PHE A 145 22.51 14.46 -8.74
N ASN A 146 23.58 14.06 -8.05
CA ASN A 146 24.62 13.20 -8.63
C ASN A 146 24.07 11.84 -9.05
N PHE A 147 23.14 11.27 -8.27
CA PHE A 147 22.46 10.02 -8.59
C PHE A 147 21.63 10.13 -9.86
N LEU A 148 20.83 11.19 -10.01
CA LEU A 148 20.02 11.41 -11.21
C LEU A 148 20.89 11.63 -12.43
N GLN A 149 21.94 12.44 -12.32
CA GLN A 149 22.86 12.72 -13.42
C GLN A 149 23.64 11.46 -13.84
N LYS A 150 24.13 10.66 -12.89
CA LYS A 150 24.92 9.45 -13.16
C LYS A 150 24.09 8.38 -13.89
N ASN A 151 22.80 8.30 -13.59
CA ASN A 151 21.89 7.28 -14.15
C ASN A 151 21.02 7.81 -15.30
N ASP A 152 21.31 9.03 -15.80
CA ASP A 152 20.55 9.70 -16.86
C ASP A 152 19.02 9.75 -16.60
N LEU A 153 18.68 10.03 -15.33
CA LEU A 153 17.30 10.11 -14.85
C LEU A 153 16.77 11.54 -14.90
N ASN A 154 15.46 11.69 -15.04
CA ASN A 154 14.82 13.00 -15.18
C ASN A 154 15.10 13.89 -13.94
N PRO A 155 15.68 15.10 -14.13
CA PRO A 155 15.96 16.04 -13.03
C PRO A 155 14.74 16.44 -12.19
N MET A 156 13.52 16.27 -12.71
CA MET A 156 12.28 16.53 -11.95
C MET A 156 12.13 15.64 -10.71
N PHE A 157 12.80 14.48 -10.66
CA PHE A 157 12.77 13.59 -9.50
C PHE A 157 13.71 14.02 -8.37
N LEU A 158 14.44 15.13 -8.52
CA LEU A 158 15.43 15.59 -7.53
C LEU A 158 14.82 15.75 -6.13
N ASP A 159 13.71 16.47 -6.03
CA ASP A 159 13.02 16.72 -4.76
C ASP A 159 12.49 15.42 -4.14
N GLN A 160 11.98 14.50 -4.97
CA GLN A 160 11.48 13.20 -4.51
C GLN A 160 12.59 12.30 -3.98
N VAL A 161 13.72 12.21 -4.69
CA VAL A 161 14.87 11.39 -4.28
C VAL A 161 15.56 11.99 -3.05
N ALA A 162 15.68 13.33 -2.97
CA ALA A 162 16.25 14.00 -1.81
C ALA A 162 15.39 13.80 -0.56
N LYS A 163 14.07 13.96 -0.67
CA LYS A 163 13.11 13.66 0.42
C LYS A 163 13.16 12.20 0.83
N PHE A 164 13.23 11.28 -0.13
CA PHE A 164 13.39 9.85 0.14
C PHE A 164 14.65 9.57 0.97
N ILE A 165 15.80 10.18 0.65
CA ILE A 165 17.02 10.04 1.46
C ILE A 165 16.78 10.58 2.87
N ILE A 166 16.21 11.77 3.01
CA ILE A 166 15.97 12.43 4.31
C ILE A 166 15.03 11.58 5.19
N ASP A 167 13.93 11.09 4.64
CA ASP A 167 12.92 10.31 5.34
C ASP A 167 13.46 8.95 5.80
N ASN A 168 14.27 8.29 4.95
CA ASN A 168 14.85 6.98 5.26
C ASN A 168 16.10 7.07 6.16
N THR A 169 16.69 8.26 6.31
CA THR A 169 17.85 8.50 7.19
C THR A 169 17.45 9.16 8.52
N LYS A 170 16.13 9.29 8.79
CA LYS A 170 15.51 9.77 10.03
C LYS A 170 16.19 11.01 10.63
N GLY A 171 16.59 11.95 9.78
CA GLY A 171 17.12 13.24 10.23
C GLY A 171 18.42 13.17 11.05
N GLN A 172 19.18 12.07 10.99
CA GLN A 172 20.58 12.08 11.46
C GLN A 172 21.48 12.81 10.45
N THR A 173 21.11 14.00 9.98
CA THR A 173 22.13 14.88 9.38
C THR A 173 22.92 15.45 10.54
N LEU A 174 24.10 14.88 10.80
CA LEU A 174 24.94 15.23 11.93
C LEU A 174 25.46 16.66 11.76
N GLY A 175 24.68 17.64 12.23
CA GLY A 175 25.08 19.02 12.33
C GLY A 175 25.23 19.71 10.97
N ARG A 176 24.47 20.78 10.80
CA ARG A 176 24.91 21.90 9.97
C ARG A 176 26.28 22.33 10.48
N ALA A 177 27.36 21.82 9.87
CA ALA A 177 28.63 22.48 9.93
C ALA A 177 28.41 23.80 9.18
N GLU A 178 28.34 24.89 9.94
CA GLU A 178 28.47 26.24 9.39
C GLU A 178 29.82 26.31 8.69
N ALA A 179 29.84 25.96 7.40
CA ALA A 179 30.84 26.43 6.49
C ALA A 179 30.58 27.94 6.37
N ASP A 180 31.32 28.68 7.17
CA ASP A 180 31.51 30.12 7.09
C ASP A 180 32.10 30.44 5.71
N PHE A 181 31.22 30.49 4.70
CA PHE A 181 31.55 30.90 3.34
C PHE A 181 31.01 32.31 3.14
N SER A 182 31.78 33.26 3.67
CA SER A 182 31.61 34.69 3.42
C SER A 182 32.06 34.99 1.98
N ASP A 183 31.12 35.27 1.07
CA ASP A 183 31.44 35.86 -0.24
C ASP A 183 31.85 37.34 -0.03
N PRO A 184 33.07 37.75 -0.42
CA PRO A 184 33.57 39.11 -0.27
C PRO A 184 32.81 40.19 -1.04
N LEU A 185 31.85 39.86 -1.92
CA LEU A 185 31.23 40.83 -2.82
C LEU A 185 29.82 41.34 -2.44
N THR A 186 29.23 40.92 -1.32
CA THR A 186 28.05 41.59 -0.73
C THR A 186 28.16 41.68 0.79
N GLY A 187 29.07 42.55 1.23
CA GLY A 187 29.32 42.82 2.64
C GLY A 187 28.07 43.26 3.41
N SER A 188 27.85 42.59 4.55
CA SER A 188 27.45 43.15 5.85
C SER A 188 26.96 44.62 5.81
N GLY A 189 25.69 44.79 5.43
CA GLY A 189 25.05 46.09 5.27
C GLY A 189 23.56 46.05 5.63
N ARG A 190 23.28 45.91 6.92
CA ARG A 190 22.09 46.35 7.70
C ARG A 190 20.76 46.60 6.96
N TYR A 191 19.67 45.98 7.43
CA TYR A 191 18.55 46.66 8.11
C TYR A 191 17.60 45.62 8.73
N VAL A 192 17.53 45.56 10.06
CA VAL A 192 16.41 44.92 10.77
C VAL A 192 15.65 46.07 11.45
N PRO A 193 14.44 46.43 11.00
CA PRO A 193 13.63 47.37 11.73
C PRO A 193 13.06 46.69 12.97
N GLY A 194 13.49 47.19 14.13
CA GLY A 194 12.86 46.95 15.41
C GLY A 194 11.63 47.82 15.64
N SER A 195 10.93 47.42 16.69
CA SER A 195 9.77 48.00 17.37
C SER A 195 9.63 49.53 17.44
N SER A 196 8.38 49.99 17.36
CA SER A 196 7.74 51.00 18.24
C SER A 196 6.23 50.96 17.96
N SER A 197 5.35 50.53 18.88
CA SER A 197 4.85 51.23 20.07
C SER A 197 3.96 52.44 19.75
N GLU A 198 2.68 52.34 20.12
CA GLU A 198 1.73 53.34 20.70
C GLU A 198 0.30 52.90 20.34
N SER A 199 -0.73 52.90 21.20
CA SER A 199 -0.93 53.38 22.57
C SER A 199 -2.32 52.89 23.04
N ASN A 200 -2.47 52.36 24.26
CA ASN A 200 -3.47 52.88 25.20
C ASN A 200 -3.32 52.30 26.62
N GLU A 201 -3.77 53.11 27.57
CA GLU A 201 -3.47 53.14 28.99
C GLU A 201 -4.07 51.99 29.84
N GLY A 202 -3.30 51.60 30.87
CA GLY A 202 -3.75 51.44 32.26
C GLY A 202 -4.82 50.37 32.59
N LEU A 203 -4.40 49.24 33.17
CA LEU A 203 -4.53 48.92 34.61
C LEU A 203 -4.11 47.47 34.87
N ALA A 204 -3.34 47.28 35.92
CA ALA A 204 -2.98 45.98 36.46
C ALA A 204 -4.21 45.26 37.03
N THR A 205 -4.40 43.97 36.69
CA THR A 205 -5.18 43.02 37.50
C THR A 205 -4.78 41.57 37.17
N ASP A 206 -4.68 40.76 38.23
CA ASP A 206 -4.15 39.40 38.39
C ASP A 206 -4.98 38.28 37.67
N PRO A 207 -4.36 37.17 37.21
CA PRO A 207 -5.01 36.07 36.51
C PRO A 207 -6.09 35.25 37.25
N PHE A 208 -6.45 35.53 38.51
CA PHE A 208 -7.30 34.61 39.30
C PHE A 208 -8.79 34.96 39.51
N THR A 209 -9.37 35.95 38.84
CA THR A 209 -10.85 36.12 38.80
C THR A 209 -11.35 36.81 37.53
N GLY A 210 -11.89 36.03 36.58
CA GLY A 210 -12.52 36.59 35.37
C GLY A 210 -13.37 35.60 34.57
N THR A 211 -14.68 35.67 34.80
CA THR A 211 -15.76 35.40 33.82
C THR A 211 -15.83 34.04 33.11
N GLY A 212 -16.53 33.09 33.74
CA GLY A 212 -17.01 31.85 33.10
C GLY A 212 -18.07 31.08 33.88
N ARG A 213 -18.87 31.75 34.74
CA ARG A 213 -19.94 31.06 35.50
C ARG A 213 -21.10 30.66 34.58
N TYR A 214 -21.33 29.35 34.50
CA TYR A 214 -22.49 28.72 33.90
C TYR A 214 -23.70 28.84 34.84
N VAL A 215 -24.82 29.38 34.35
CA VAL A 215 -26.10 29.51 35.07
C VAL A 215 -27.15 28.67 34.35
N PRO A 216 -27.68 27.59 34.96
CA PRO A 216 -28.88 26.93 34.44
C PRO A 216 -30.13 27.68 34.89
N GLY A 217 -30.94 28.12 33.93
CA GLY A 217 -32.20 28.82 34.17
C GLY A 217 -33.30 27.93 34.75
N VAL A 218 -33.98 28.47 35.75
CA VAL A 218 -35.30 28.07 36.31
C VAL A 218 -36.20 29.32 36.12
N THR A 219 -37.52 29.34 35.93
CA THR A 219 -38.74 28.57 36.25
C THR A 219 -39.83 29.06 35.26
N SER A 220 -41.00 28.44 35.03
CA SER A 220 -42.19 28.23 35.91
C SER A 220 -43.27 27.51 35.05
N ASP A 221 -44.10 26.56 35.53
CA ASP A 221 -45.21 26.77 36.46
C ASP A 221 -45.76 25.47 37.10
N LEU A 222 -46.06 25.58 38.41
CA LEU A 222 -47.15 25.03 39.25
C LEU A 222 -47.82 23.65 39.01
N SER A 223 -47.69 22.71 39.99
CA SER A 223 -48.75 22.32 40.97
C SER A 223 -48.67 20.86 41.51
N THR A 224 -48.54 20.74 42.85
CA THR A 224 -48.96 19.67 43.80
C THR A 224 -48.27 18.27 43.88
N PRO A 225 -48.20 17.64 45.08
CA PRO A 225 -47.23 16.60 45.40
C PRO A 225 -47.83 15.20 45.69
N GLN A 226 -47.26 14.13 45.13
CA GLN A 226 -47.39 12.79 45.73
C GLN A 226 -46.34 11.77 45.24
N SER A 227 -45.57 11.26 46.19
CA SER A 227 -45.05 9.90 46.36
C SER A 227 -44.92 8.97 45.14
N GLY A 228 -43.69 8.50 44.86
CA GLY A 228 -43.49 7.20 44.20
C GLY A 228 -42.25 7.09 43.30
N THR A 229 -41.32 6.23 43.72
CA THR A 229 -40.43 5.40 42.88
C THR A 229 -39.51 6.08 41.85
N HIS A 230 -38.20 6.08 42.14
CA HIS A 230 -37.15 6.21 41.14
C HIS A 230 -37.18 5.01 40.17
N PRO A 231 -37.30 5.20 38.85
CA PRO A 231 -36.99 4.17 37.89
C PRO A 231 -35.47 4.13 37.70
N VAL A 232 -34.85 3.02 38.08
CA VAL A 232 -33.47 2.68 37.69
C VAL A 232 -33.42 2.67 36.16
N PRO A 233 -32.54 3.44 35.50
CA PRO A 233 -32.33 3.29 34.07
C PRO A 233 -31.69 1.93 33.83
N GLY A 234 -32.46 0.99 33.25
CA GLY A 234 -31.92 -0.26 32.75
C GLY A 234 -30.83 -0.01 31.70
N PRO A 235 -29.86 -0.92 31.55
CA PRO A 235 -28.79 -0.74 30.58
C PRO A 235 -29.38 -0.68 29.18
N LYS A 236 -29.17 0.44 28.49
CA LYS A 236 -29.43 0.52 27.05
C LYS A 236 -28.55 -0.51 26.37
N PRO A 237 -29.05 -1.33 25.44
CA PRO A 237 -28.20 -2.23 24.67
C PRO A 237 -27.18 -1.37 23.93
N VAL A 238 -25.91 -1.49 24.32
CA VAL A 238 -24.79 -0.95 23.56
C VAL A 238 -24.75 -1.80 22.30
N VAL A 239 -25.31 -1.28 21.21
CA VAL A 239 -25.06 -1.82 19.88
C VAL A 239 -23.57 -1.59 19.65
N ALA A 240 -22.78 -2.65 19.82
CA ALA A 240 -21.37 -2.61 19.48
C ALA A 240 -21.29 -2.31 17.98
N ASN A 241 -20.84 -1.10 17.63
CA ASN A 241 -20.37 -0.84 16.27
C ASN A 241 -19.10 -1.69 16.09
N THR A 242 -19.27 -2.93 15.64
CA THR A 242 -18.21 -3.86 15.21
C THR A 242 -17.65 -3.46 13.84
N GLU A 243 -17.68 -2.18 13.48
CA GLU A 243 -17.00 -1.69 12.27
C GLU A 243 -15.54 -1.40 12.64
N ASN A 244 -14.61 -2.07 11.97
CA ASN A 244 -13.18 -1.74 12.03
C ASN A 244 -12.74 -1.17 10.68
N ILE A 245 -11.52 -0.63 10.60
CA ILE A 245 -11.00 -0.01 9.37
C ILE A 245 -10.85 -1.00 8.19
N TYR A 246 -10.88 -2.30 8.46
CA TYR A 246 -10.70 -3.37 7.47
C TYR A 246 -12.03 -3.79 6.85
N PHE A 247 -13.10 -3.95 7.63
CA PHE A 247 -14.38 -4.48 7.14
C PHE A 247 -15.60 -3.99 7.94
N PRO A 248 -16.80 -4.02 7.32
CA PRO A 248 -17.09 -4.43 5.94
C PRO A 248 -16.70 -3.37 4.89
N LYS A 249 -16.08 -3.81 3.79
CA LYS A 249 -15.88 -2.93 2.62
C LYS A 249 -17.22 -2.79 1.89
N LYS A 250 -17.63 -1.54 1.63
CA LYS A 250 -18.89 -1.18 0.95
C LYS A 250 -18.69 -0.81 -0.52
N GLU A 251 -17.44 -0.74 -0.96
CA GLU A 251 -17.03 -0.39 -2.33
C GLU A 251 -16.05 -1.46 -2.85
N ALA A 252 -16.07 -1.67 -4.17
CA ALA A 252 -15.16 -2.60 -4.82
C ALA A 252 -13.72 -2.08 -4.77
N VAL A 253 -12.76 -2.99 -4.50
CA VAL A 253 -11.33 -2.71 -4.64
C VAL A 253 -10.95 -2.85 -6.11
N THR A 254 -10.22 -1.86 -6.64
CA THR A 254 -9.94 -1.76 -8.07
C THR A 254 -8.46 -1.84 -8.38
N PHE A 255 -8.11 -2.28 -9.58
CA PHE A 255 -6.76 -2.24 -10.12
C PHE A 255 -6.67 -1.14 -11.17
N ASP A 256 -6.07 -0.01 -10.85
CA ASP A 256 -6.10 1.20 -11.67
C ASP A 256 -4.73 1.76 -12.07
N GLN A 257 -3.66 1.28 -11.45
CA GLN A 257 -2.28 1.62 -11.82
C GLN A 257 -1.99 1.25 -13.28
N ALA A 258 -1.41 2.18 -14.04
CA ALA A 258 -1.16 2.04 -15.46
C ALA A 258 0.13 2.74 -15.89
N ASN A 259 0.83 2.15 -16.87
CA ASN A 259 1.84 2.84 -17.66
C ASN A 259 1.45 2.74 -19.15
N PRO A 260 0.74 3.75 -19.68
CA PRO A 260 0.20 3.70 -21.05
C PRO A 260 1.27 3.49 -22.12
N SER A 261 2.45 4.09 -21.94
CA SER A 261 3.56 3.98 -22.87
C SER A 261 4.10 2.55 -22.97
N LEU A 262 4.21 1.84 -21.83
CA LEU A 262 4.63 0.43 -21.84
C LEU A 262 3.57 -0.49 -22.44
N ILE A 263 2.30 -0.28 -22.11
CA ILE A 263 1.18 -1.06 -22.65
C ILE A 263 1.17 -0.94 -24.18
N LEU A 264 1.18 0.31 -24.69
CA LEU A 264 1.14 0.57 -26.11
C LEU A 264 2.42 0.11 -26.82
N GLY A 265 3.59 0.35 -26.21
CA GLY A 265 4.87 -0.12 -26.74
C GLY A 265 4.90 -1.65 -26.90
N LYS A 266 4.37 -2.37 -25.91
CA LYS A 266 4.28 -3.83 -25.98
C LYS A 266 3.26 -4.31 -27.00
N MET A 267 2.13 -3.61 -27.12
CA MET A 267 1.13 -3.90 -28.14
C MET A 267 1.69 -3.75 -29.56
N LYS A 268 2.37 -2.62 -29.85
CA LYS A 268 3.04 -2.38 -31.13
C LYS A 268 4.13 -3.42 -31.41
N GLN A 269 4.91 -3.80 -30.39
CA GLN A 269 5.93 -4.84 -30.52
C GLN A 269 5.34 -6.19 -30.94
N LEU A 270 4.25 -6.63 -30.29
CA LEU A 270 3.67 -7.95 -30.53
C LEU A 270 2.78 -8.01 -31.77
N ASN A 271 2.25 -6.87 -32.23
CA ASN A 271 1.33 -6.81 -33.37
C ASN A 271 1.93 -7.45 -34.64
N GLY A 272 3.24 -7.29 -34.88
CA GLY A 272 3.90 -7.89 -36.03
C GLY A 272 3.95 -9.43 -36.03
N ASP A 273 3.83 -10.05 -34.85
CA ASP A 273 3.86 -11.51 -34.66
C ASP A 273 2.46 -12.14 -34.60
N VAL A 274 1.41 -11.31 -34.56
CA VAL A 274 0.01 -11.75 -34.60
C VAL A 274 -0.34 -12.19 -36.04
N PRO A 275 -1.19 -13.22 -36.24
CA PRO A 275 -1.65 -13.61 -37.58
C PRO A 275 -2.22 -12.43 -38.37
N GLU A 276 -1.89 -12.33 -39.66
CA GLU A 276 -2.20 -11.16 -40.52
C GLU A 276 -3.67 -10.73 -40.47
N GLU A 277 -4.60 -11.69 -40.41
CA GLU A 277 -6.05 -11.45 -40.30
C GLU A 277 -6.49 -10.74 -39.00
N GLN A 278 -5.68 -10.83 -37.95
CA GLN A 278 -5.95 -10.26 -36.63
C GLN A 278 -5.05 -9.07 -36.30
N GLN A 279 -4.06 -8.77 -37.13
CA GLN A 279 -3.18 -7.62 -36.94
C GLN A 279 -4.00 -6.32 -36.90
N LEU A 280 -3.56 -5.41 -36.04
CA LEU A 280 -4.10 -4.07 -35.94
C LEU A 280 -3.37 -3.18 -36.94
N THR A 281 -4.13 -2.35 -37.65
CA THR A 281 -3.55 -1.30 -38.51
C THR A 281 -2.96 -0.19 -37.64
N GLU A 282 -2.17 0.71 -38.25
CA GLU A 282 -1.73 1.93 -37.54
C GLU A 282 -2.91 2.76 -37.04
N ASP A 283 -4.00 2.85 -37.82
CA ASP A 283 -5.24 3.51 -37.40
C ASP A 283 -5.88 2.83 -36.18
N ASP A 284 -5.92 1.49 -36.14
CA ASP A 284 -6.41 0.72 -34.99
C ASP A 284 -5.56 1.01 -33.74
N LEU A 285 -4.24 1.09 -33.89
CA LEU A 285 -3.30 1.38 -32.79
C LEU A 285 -3.50 2.81 -32.27
N ASP A 286 -3.69 3.79 -33.14
CA ASP A 286 -3.99 5.18 -32.78
C ASP A 286 -5.34 5.30 -32.05
N VAL A 287 -6.34 4.52 -32.46
CA VAL A 287 -7.65 4.44 -31.81
C VAL A 287 -7.50 3.94 -30.36
N LEU A 288 -6.70 2.90 -30.14
CA LEU A 288 -6.44 2.34 -28.80
C LEU A 288 -5.57 3.27 -27.95
N GLU A 289 -4.61 3.97 -28.54
CA GLU A 289 -3.80 5.00 -27.86
C GLU A 289 -4.66 6.15 -27.35
N LYS A 290 -5.60 6.63 -28.17
CA LYS A 290 -6.60 7.63 -27.74
C LYS A 290 -7.48 7.09 -26.63
N MET A 291 -7.95 5.85 -26.73
CA MET A 291 -8.76 5.23 -25.68
C MET A 291 -8.00 5.15 -24.36
N LEU A 292 -6.74 4.70 -24.37
CA LEU A 292 -5.87 4.68 -23.18
C LEU A 292 -5.68 6.07 -22.58
N SER A 293 -5.50 7.08 -23.42
CA SER A 293 -5.36 8.47 -22.99
C SER A 293 -6.61 8.95 -22.25
N ILE A 294 -7.82 8.61 -22.72
CA ILE A 294 -9.08 8.91 -22.03
C ILE A 294 -9.15 8.17 -20.69
N MET A 295 -8.72 6.91 -20.62
CA MET A 295 -8.79 6.12 -19.38
C MET A 295 -7.78 6.56 -18.31
N CYS A 296 -6.72 7.27 -18.72
CA CYS A 296 -5.69 7.77 -17.82
C CYS A 296 -5.83 9.26 -17.50
N SER A 297 -6.76 9.96 -18.14
CA SER A 297 -7.06 11.36 -17.86
C SER A 297 -8.17 11.48 -16.81
N VAL A 298 -8.36 12.69 -16.28
CA VAL A 298 -9.46 13.01 -15.34
C VAL A 298 -10.76 13.34 -16.11
N THR A 299 -10.73 13.32 -17.44
CA THR A 299 -11.87 13.73 -18.27
C THR A 299 -12.86 12.58 -18.44
N MET A 300 -14.15 12.84 -18.22
CA MET A 300 -15.24 11.87 -18.46
C MET A 300 -15.64 11.81 -19.94
N GLU A 301 -14.66 11.79 -20.85
CA GLU A 301 -14.93 11.60 -22.28
C GLU A 301 -15.41 10.17 -22.50
N ILE A 302 -16.51 10.02 -23.24
CA ILE A 302 -17.14 8.73 -23.49
C ILE A 302 -16.39 8.02 -24.63
N PRO A 303 -15.83 6.83 -24.42
CA PRO A 303 -15.20 6.07 -25.51
C PRO A 303 -16.16 5.81 -26.67
N THR A 304 -15.66 5.97 -27.88
CA THR A 304 -16.43 5.82 -29.11
C THR A 304 -16.71 4.35 -29.42
N ARG A 305 -17.73 4.09 -30.25
CA ARG A 305 -18.05 2.74 -30.71
C ARG A 305 -16.89 2.10 -31.50
N GLU A 306 -16.13 2.91 -32.22
CA GLU A 306 -14.93 2.48 -32.93
C GLU A 306 -13.86 2.00 -31.95
N GLN A 307 -13.58 2.78 -30.90
CA GLN A 307 -12.65 2.39 -29.82
C GLN A 307 -13.05 1.06 -29.16
N LEU A 308 -14.33 0.88 -28.83
CA LEU A 308 -14.83 -0.37 -28.25
C LEU A 308 -14.68 -1.56 -29.21
N LYS A 309 -14.97 -1.35 -30.50
CA LYS A 309 -14.84 -2.39 -31.52
C LYS A 309 -13.37 -2.79 -31.73
N THR A 310 -12.46 -1.82 -31.78
CA THR A 310 -11.02 -2.08 -31.93
C THR A 310 -10.46 -2.76 -30.68
N LEU A 311 -10.91 -2.37 -29.48
CA LEU A 311 -10.55 -3.08 -28.24
C LEU A 311 -11.05 -4.52 -28.25
N TRP A 312 -12.30 -4.76 -28.66
CA TRP A 312 -12.83 -6.11 -28.80
C TRP A 312 -12.03 -6.96 -29.78
N LYS A 313 -11.64 -6.41 -30.93
CA LYS A 313 -10.75 -7.06 -31.90
C LYS A 313 -9.41 -7.45 -31.23
N ALA A 314 -8.80 -6.53 -30.50
CA ALA A 314 -7.50 -6.74 -29.86
C ALA A 314 -7.52 -7.79 -28.74
N ILE A 315 -8.56 -7.83 -27.90
CA ILE A 315 -8.65 -8.84 -26.82
C ILE A 315 -8.97 -10.25 -27.33
N ASN A 316 -9.24 -10.40 -28.63
CA ASN A 316 -9.42 -11.69 -29.30
C ASN A 316 -8.14 -12.18 -30.01
N TRP A 317 -7.00 -11.50 -29.81
CA TRP A 317 -5.69 -11.98 -30.25
C TRP A 317 -5.32 -13.34 -29.65
N PRO A 318 -4.35 -14.06 -30.25
CA PRO A 318 -3.88 -15.32 -29.71
C PRO A 318 -3.35 -15.15 -28.29
N ASN A 319 -3.49 -16.19 -27.47
CA ASN A 319 -3.11 -16.19 -26.05
C ASN A 319 -1.66 -15.74 -25.82
N ASP A 320 -0.78 -15.93 -26.81
CA ASP A 320 0.62 -15.52 -26.69
C ASP A 320 0.84 -14.01 -26.66
N PHE A 321 -0.08 -13.23 -27.25
CA PHE A 321 0.10 -11.82 -27.58
C PHE A 321 -0.95 -10.90 -26.97
N VAL A 322 -2.06 -11.45 -26.47
CA VAL A 322 -3.26 -10.69 -26.07
C VAL A 322 -3.11 -9.82 -24.82
N PHE A 323 -2.11 -10.07 -23.97
CA PHE A 323 -2.03 -9.44 -22.65
C PHE A 323 -1.97 -7.90 -22.65
N PRO A 324 -1.33 -7.18 -23.60
CA PRO A 324 -1.39 -5.72 -23.61
C PRO A 324 -2.83 -5.23 -23.85
N ALA A 325 -3.59 -5.90 -24.72
CA ALA A 325 -4.99 -5.58 -24.97
C ALA A 325 -5.87 -5.86 -23.73
N LEU A 326 -5.57 -6.93 -22.98
CA LEU A 326 -6.24 -7.19 -21.70
C LEU A 326 -5.92 -6.11 -20.66
N ASP A 327 -4.72 -5.55 -20.65
CA ASP A 327 -4.39 -4.46 -19.72
C ASP A 327 -5.09 -3.15 -20.10
N ILE A 328 -5.28 -2.88 -21.40
CA ILE A 328 -6.17 -1.79 -21.86
C ILE A 328 -7.59 -2.02 -21.37
N LEU A 329 -8.14 -3.23 -21.56
CA LEU A 329 -9.48 -3.58 -21.10
C LEU A 329 -9.62 -3.45 -19.58
N ARG A 330 -8.60 -3.85 -18.82
CA ARG A 330 -8.54 -3.74 -17.36
C ARG A 330 -8.74 -2.30 -16.90
N LEU A 331 -8.15 -1.34 -17.60
CA LEU A 331 -8.34 0.08 -17.33
C LEU A 331 -9.69 0.57 -17.85
N ALA A 332 -10.06 0.15 -19.06
CA ALA A 332 -11.25 0.62 -19.75
C ALA A 332 -12.56 0.23 -19.08
N ILE A 333 -12.65 -0.99 -18.53
CA ILE A 333 -13.89 -1.53 -17.95
C ILE A 333 -14.38 -0.76 -16.71
N ARG A 334 -13.51 0.08 -16.14
CA ARG A 334 -13.85 0.99 -15.04
C ARG A 334 -14.70 2.18 -15.51
N HIS A 335 -14.74 2.47 -16.81
CA HIS A 335 -15.56 3.54 -17.36
C HIS A 335 -17.02 3.07 -17.53
N PRO A 336 -18.03 3.85 -17.06
CA PRO A 336 -19.43 3.41 -17.06
C PRO A 336 -19.93 2.94 -18.44
N SER A 337 -19.63 3.68 -19.51
CA SER A 337 -20.09 3.30 -20.86
C SER A 337 -19.41 2.05 -21.41
N VAL A 338 -18.17 1.79 -21.00
CA VAL A 338 -17.43 0.58 -21.40
C VAL A 338 -17.99 -0.61 -20.65
N ASN A 339 -18.22 -0.45 -19.34
CA ASN A 339 -18.85 -1.47 -18.49
C ASN A 339 -20.23 -1.86 -19.03
N GLU A 340 -21.11 -0.88 -19.29
CA GLU A 340 -22.43 -1.12 -19.89
C GLU A 340 -22.33 -1.86 -21.24
N SER A 341 -21.37 -1.47 -22.09
CA SER A 341 -21.21 -2.07 -23.42
C SER A 341 -20.72 -3.51 -23.39
N PHE A 342 -19.88 -3.88 -22.42
CA PHE A 342 -19.33 -5.24 -22.31
C PHE A 342 -20.11 -6.15 -21.37
N CYS A 343 -20.62 -5.62 -20.26
CA CYS A 343 -21.31 -6.38 -19.21
C CYS A 343 -22.84 -6.34 -19.35
N GLY A 344 -23.38 -5.49 -20.23
CA GLY A 344 -24.82 -5.38 -20.45
C GLY A 344 -25.47 -6.69 -20.91
N GLU A 345 -26.79 -6.79 -20.73
CA GLU A 345 -27.58 -8.04 -20.88
C GLU A 345 -27.35 -8.78 -22.22
N LYS A 346 -27.07 -8.04 -23.30
CA LYS A 346 -26.86 -8.61 -24.64
C LYS A 346 -25.52 -9.31 -24.81
N ASP A 347 -24.46 -8.70 -24.29
CA ASP A 347 -23.06 -9.05 -24.59
C ASP A 347 -22.32 -9.64 -23.38
N GLY A 348 -22.84 -9.43 -22.16
CA GLY A 348 -22.21 -9.81 -20.89
C GLY A 348 -21.86 -11.28 -20.77
N LEU A 349 -22.72 -12.19 -21.24
CA LEU A 349 -22.43 -13.62 -21.22
C LEU A 349 -21.27 -13.99 -22.15
N GLN A 350 -21.22 -13.38 -23.34
CA GLN A 350 -20.13 -13.60 -24.30
C GLN A 350 -18.83 -13.02 -23.75
N PHE A 351 -18.87 -11.83 -23.16
CA PHE A 351 -17.75 -11.18 -22.52
C PHE A 351 -17.18 -12.01 -21.36
N CYS A 352 -18.03 -12.45 -20.42
CA CYS A 352 -17.60 -13.29 -19.30
C CYS A 352 -17.03 -14.63 -19.79
N SER A 353 -17.69 -15.27 -20.75
CA SER A 353 -17.21 -16.52 -21.37
C SER A 353 -15.86 -16.33 -22.06
N HIS A 354 -15.61 -15.15 -22.63
CA HIS A 354 -14.31 -14.80 -23.21
C HIS A 354 -13.22 -14.70 -22.14
N LEU A 355 -13.48 -13.96 -21.05
CA LEU A 355 -12.51 -13.81 -19.95
C LEU A 355 -12.18 -15.14 -19.26
N ILE A 356 -13.18 -16.00 -19.05
CA ILE A 356 -13.01 -17.31 -18.40
C ILE A 356 -12.03 -18.21 -19.18
N LYS A 357 -11.94 -18.08 -20.52
CA LYS A 357 -10.97 -18.85 -21.32
C LYS A 357 -9.52 -18.58 -20.91
N PHE A 358 -9.22 -17.37 -20.43
CA PHE A 358 -7.88 -17.02 -19.96
C PHE A 358 -7.56 -17.56 -18.57
N LEU A 359 -8.56 -18.03 -17.82
CA LEU A 359 -8.41 -18.58 -16.47
C LEU A 359 -8.08 -20.08 -16.45
N ASN A 360 -7.83 -20.69 -17.60
CA ASN A 360 -7.36 -22.08 -17.68
C ASN A 360 -6.02 -22.22 -16.91
N PRO A 361 -5.89 -23.15 -15.93
CA PRO A 361 -4.66 -23.34 -15.15
C PRO A 361 -3.38 -23.54 -15.98
N GLY A 362 -3.48 -24.12 -17.17
CA GLY A 362 -2.34 -24.30 -18.09
C GLY A 362 -2.03 -23.10 -19.00
N GLY A 363 -2.79 -22.00 -18.87
CA GLY A 363 -2.63 -20.78 -19.67
C GLY A 363 -1.48 -19.88 -19.22
N LYS A 364 -1.28 -18.77 -19.93
CA LYS A 364 -0.30 -17.75 -19.53
C LYS A 364 -0.75 -17.04 -18.26
N GLN A 365 0.15 -17.01 -17.27
CA GLN A 365 -0.08 -16.33 -15.98
C GLN A 365 -0.44 -14.85 -16.14
N ALA A 366 0.18 -14.15 -17.10
CA ALA A 366 -0.14 -12.75 -17.39
C ALA A 366 -1.61 -12.57 -17.80
N ASN A 367 -2.13 -13.47 -18.65
CA ASN A 367 -3.52 -13.41 -19.11
C ASN A 367 -4.49 -13.75 -17.96
N GLN A 368 -4.15 -14.77 -17.15
CA GLN A 368 -4.95 -15.16 -15.98
C GLN A 368 -5.09 -13.98 -15.01
N MET A 369 -3.96 -13.37 -14.65
CA MET A 369 -3.91 -12.24 -13.73
C MET A 369 -4.68 -11.04 -14.27
N LEU A 370 -4.53 -10.68 -15.55
CA LEU A 370 -5.27 -9.58 -16.14
C LEU A 370 -6.77 -9.88 -16.25
N ALA A 371 -7.17 -11.09 -16.62
CA ALA A 371 -8.58 -11.50 -16.64
C ALA A 371 -9.24 -11.38 -15.25
N LEU A 372 -8.54 -11.80 -14.19
CA LEU A 372 -9.02 -11.62 -12.81
C LEU A 372 -9.14 -10.14 -12.44
N ARG A 373 -8.14 -9.32 -12.79
CA ARG A 373 -8.19 -7.86 -12.53
C ARG A 373 -9.33 -7.18 -13.29
N ILE A 374 -9.62 -7.59 -14.52
CA ILE A 374 -10.77 -7.12 -15.30
C ILE A 374 -12.07 -7.47 -14.56
N LEU A 375 -12.24 -8.73 -14.14
CA LEU A 375 -13.41 -9.17 -13.39
C LEU A 375 -13.59 -8.38 -12.09
N CYS A 376 -12.52 -8.13 -11.32
CA CYS A 376 -12.59 -7.27 -10.15
C CYS A 376 -13.06 -5.85 -10.48
N ASN A 377 -12.56 -5.27 -11.58
CA ASN A 377 -12.93 -3.92 -12.01
C ASN A 377 -14.36 -3.84 -12.58
N CYS A 378 -14.99 -4.95 -13.00
CA CYS A 378 -16.38 -4.95 -13.45
C CYS A 378 -17.34 -4.50 -12.33
N PHE A 379 -17.08 -4.93 -11.08
CA PHE A 379 -17.92 -4.67 -9.91
C PHE A 379 -17.98 -3.21 -9.45
N ILE A 380 -17.29 -2.30 -10.13
CA ILE A 380 -17.37 -0.86 -9.86
C ILE A 380 -18.76 -0.32 -10.24
N HIS A 381 -19.41 -0.92 -11.23
CA HIS A 381 -20.72 -0.48 -11.74
C HIS A 381 -21.77 -1.57 -11.54
N PRO A 382 -23.05 -1.23 -11.31
CA PRO A 382 -24.10 -2.21 -11.05
C PRO A 382 -24.35 -3.26 -12.15
N VAL A 383 -23.91 -2.98 -13.38
CA VAL A 383 -24.13 -3.86 -14.53
C VAL A 383 -23.11 -5.00 -14.60
N GLY A 384 -21.88 -4.75 -14.14
CA GLY A 384 -20.82 -5.75 -14.04
C GLY A 384 -20.90 -6.54 -12.75
#